data_AF-A0A543PS15-F1
#
_entry.id   AF-A0A543PS15-F1
#
_cell.length_a   1.000
_cell.length_b   1.000
_cell.length_c   1.000
_cell.angle_alpha   90.00
_cell.angle_beta   90.00
_cell.angle_gamma   90.00
#
_symmetry.space_group_name_H-M   'P 1'
#
loop_
_entity.id
_entity.type
_entity.pdbx_description
1 polymer ?
#
loop_
_entity_poly.entity_id
_entity_poly.type
_entity_poly.pdbx_seq_one_letter_code
_entity_poly.pdbx_strand_id
1 'polypeptide(L)' 'MGNEERTVSDLRPDGEQSAAAGAPLVCATCGRRPESGEAATARLTWSRVTSGAAAAWTCDRCSREHLRSIEGKLDPDWW' A
#
# COMPACT_ATOMS: atom_id res chain seq x y z
N MET A 1 -38.15 13.25 42.31
CA MET A 1 -36.99 12.34 42.34
C MET A 1 -37.39 11.14 41.48
N GLY A 2 -36.90 10.88 40.27
CA GLY A 2 -35.61 11.16 39.65
C GLY A 2 -35.19 9.82 39.03
N ASN A 3 -35.29 9.67 37.71
CA ASN A 3 -34.66 8.58 36.98
C ASN A 3 -34.62 8.92 35.48
N GLU A 4 -33.56 9.65 35.17
CA GLU A 4 -32.94 9.88 33.88
C GLU A 4 -33.05 8.70 32.89
N GLU A 5 -33.66 8.98 31.75
CA GLU A 5 -33.01 8.97 30.42
C GLU A 5 -31.96 7.88 30.22
N ARG A 6 -32.40 6.71 29.73
CA ARG A 6 -31.53 5.64 29.26
C ARG A 6 -30.78 6.10 28.01
N THR A 7 -29.54 6.52 28.22
CA THR A 7 -28.58 6.96 27.22
C THR A 7 -28.19 5.84 26.24
N VAL A 8 -28.21 6.21 24.95
CA VAL A 8 -27.37 5.74 23.83
C VAL A 8 -26.56 4.46 24.12
N SER A 9 -27.16 3.28 23.93
CA SER A 9 -26.46 2.00 24.09
C SER A 9 -26.87 0.98 23.04
N ASP A 10 -26.93 1.38 21.76
CA ASP A 10 -27.15 0.41 20.67
C ASP A 10 -26.60 0.83 19.30
N LEU A 11 -25.44 1.49 19.29
CA LEU A 11 -24.61 1.56 18.09
C LEU A 11 -23.34 0.76 18.34
N ARG A 12 -23.49 -0.51 17.99
CA ARG A 12 -22.52 -1.58 17.81
C ARG A 12 -21.08 -1.08 17.56
N PRO A 13 -20.08 -1.58 18.32
CA PRO A 13 -18.69 -1.27 18.08
C PRO A 13 -18.18 -1.99 16.82
N ASP A 14 -17.29 -1.28 16.13
CA ASP A 14 -16.28 -1.78 15.20
C ASP A 14 -16.81 -2.53 13.98
N GLY A 15 -17.05 -1.76 12.93
CA GLY A 15 -16.92 -2.25 11.56
C GLY A 15 -15.53 -2.84 11.37
N GLU A 16 -15.48 -4.16 11.54
CA GLU A 16 -14.63 -5.12 10.84
C GLU A 16 -13.42 -4.48 10.17
N GLN A 17 -12.36 -4.25 10.95
CA GLN A 17 -11.03 -4.00 10.42
C GLN A 17 -10.48 -5.30 9.82
N SER A 18 -11.14 -5.83 8.80
CA SER A 18 -10.54 -6.75 7.84
C SER A 18 -9.83 -5.93 6.77
N ALA A 19 -8.94 -5.02 7.20
CA ALA A 19 -7.86 -4.61 6.32
C ALA A 19 -6.98 -5.84 6.20
N ALA A 20 -7.15 -6.57 5.10
CA ALA A 20 -6.26 -7.65 4.67
C ALA A 20 -4.85 -7.35 5.18
N ALA A 21 -4.26 -8.30 5.91
CA ALA A 21 -2.84 -8.27 6.21
C ALA A 21 -2.11 -8.28 4.87
N GLY A 22 -2.02 -7.09 4.27
CA GLY A 22 -1.51 -6.88 2.94
C GLY A 22 -0.08 -7.35 2.96
N ALA A 23 0.34 -8.01 1.89
CA ALA A 23 1.71 -8.46 1.74
C ALA A 23 2.69 -7.39 2.27
N PRO A 24 3.67 -7.79 3.09
CA PRO A 24 4.52 -6.85 3.80
C PRO A 24 5.14 -5.85 2.82
N LEU A 25 5.04 -4.56 3.14
CA LEU A 25 5.51 -3.48 2.27
C LEU A 25 7.05 -3.39 2.36
N VAL A 26 7.72 -4.28 1.64
CA VAL A 26 9.17 -4.42 1.61
C VAL A 26 9.63 -4.25 0.17
N CYS A 27 10.63 -3.39 -0.06
CA CYS A 27 11.22 -3.21 -1.38
C CYS A 27 11.94 -4.49 -1.81
N ALA A 28 11.55 -5.08 -2.93
CA ALA A 28 12.16 -6.28 -3.48
C ALA A 28 13.61 -6.06 -3.96
N THR A 29 14.00 -4.81 -4.22
CA THR A 29 15.36 -4.45 -4.67
C THR A 29 16.33 -4.25 -3.51
N CYS A 30 15.94 -3.45 -2.51
CA CYS A 30 16.86 -3.03 -1.43
C CYS A 30 16.42 -3.44 -0.02
N GLY A 31 15.28 -4.12 0.14
CA GLY A 31 14.76 -4.56 1.44
C GLY A 31 14.20 -3.46 2.33
N ARG A 32 14.16 -2.20 1.85
CA ARG A 32 13.59 -1.06 2.60
C ARG A 32 12.16 -1.37 3.04
N ARG A 33 11.86 -0.99 4.29
CA ARG A 33 10.51 -0.94 4.86
C ARG A 33 10.15 0.54 5.13
N PRO A 34 8.88 0.93 5.01
CA PRO A 34 8.44 2.25 5.47
C PRO A 34 8.61 2.38 6.98
N GLU A 35 8.81 3.60 7.46
CA GLU A 35 8.81 3.87 8.90
C GLU A 35 7.41 3.72 9.50
N SER A 36 7.32 3.61 10.83
CA SER A 36 6.04 3.54 11.53
C SER A 36 5.23 4.81 11.28
N GLY A 37 4.06 4.68 10.65
CA GLY A 37 3.19 5.80 10.26
C GLY A 37 3.30 6.19 8.78
N GLU A 38 4.36 5.80 8.08
CA GLU A 38 4.55 6.14 6.66
C GLU A 38 4.00 5.07 5.70
N ALA A 39 3.51 3.94 6.23
CA ALA A 39 3.02 2.82 5.42
C ALA A 39 1.92 3.23 4.42
N ALA A 40 1.05 4.18 4.79
CA ALA A 40 0.03 4.71 3.88
C ALA A 40 0.65 5.51 2.73
N THR A 41 1.58 6.42 3.04
CA THR A 41 2.34 7.19 2.05
C THR A 41 3.12 6.28 1.12
N ALA A 42 3.83 5.28 1.67
CA ALA A 42 4.60 4.34 0.90
C ALA A 42 3.73 3.50 -0.06
N ARG A 43 2.50 3.13 0.32
CA ARG A 43 1.56 2.46 -0.61
C ARG A 43 1.16 3.32 -1.80
N LEU A 44 1.17 4.66 -1.65
CA LEU A 44 0.85 5.60 -2.71
C LEU A 44 2.07 5.94 -3.58
N THR A 45 3.27 5.93 -3.02
CA THR A 45 4.49 6.39 -3.71
C THR A 45 5.35 5.26 -4.26
N TRP A 46 5.23 4.04 -3.74
CA TRP A 46 6.02 2.91 -4.20
C TRP A 46 5.38 2.25 -5.42
N SER A 47 6.22 1.74 -6.32
CA SER A 47 5.75 1.00 -7.49
C SER A 47 5.38 -0.42 -7.08
N ARG A 48 4.21 -0.89 -7.52
CA ARG A 48 3.75 -2.27 -7.31
C ARG A 48 3.80 -3.03 -8.62
N VAL A 49 4.50 -4.15 -8.63
CA VAL A 49 4.46 -5.12 -9.74
C VAL A 49 3.63 -6.31 -9.29
N THR A 50 2.69 -6.73 -10.14
CA THR A 50 1.87 -7.92 -9.86
C THR A 50 2.23 -9.01 -10.85
N SER A 51 2.43 -10.23 -10.34
CA SER A 51 2.66 -11.44 -11.13
C SER A 51 1.74 -12.53 -10.58
N GLY A 52 0.63 -12.76 -11.29
CA GLY A 52 -0.45 -13.60 -10.79
C GLY A 52 -0.99 -13.08 -9.45
N ALA A 53 -0.98 -13.94 -8.43
CA ALA A 53 -1.44 -13.61 -7.08
C ALA A 53 -0.37 -12.89 -6.23
N ALA A 54 0.90 -12.88 -6.65
CA ALA A 54 1.98 -12.26 -5.90
C ALA A 54 2.14 -10.78 -6.29
N ALA A 55 2.46 -9.95 -5.29
CA ALA A 55 2.85 -8.56 -5.51
C ALA A 55 4.26 -8.32 -4.97
N ALA A 56 5.10 -7.72 -5.81
CA ALA A 56 6.39 -7.18 -5.41
C ALA A 56 6.30 -5.65 -5.35
N TRP A 57 6.95 -5.05 -4.36
CA TRP A 57 7.01 -3.61 -4.20
C TRP A 57 8.42 -3.09 -4.47
N THR A 58 8.52 -1.89 -5.04
CA THR A 58 9.79 -1.20 -5.26
C THR A 58 9.67 0.22 -4.72
N CYS A 59 10.57 0.61 -3.83
CA CYS A 59 10.54 1.96 -3.24
C CYS A 59 10.80 3.05 -4.28
N ASP A 60 10.38 4.27 -3.99
CA ASP A 60 10.53 5.45 -4.84
C ASP A 60 11.99 5.67 -5.30
N ARG A 61 12.97 5.46 -4.42
CA ARG A 61 14.39 5.55 -4.75
C ARG A 61 14.80 4.51 -5.79
N CYS A 62 14.57 3.22 -5.52
CA CYS A 62 14.96 2.14 -6.43
C CYS A 62 14.20 2.22 -7.75
N SER A 63 12.94 2.67 -7.72
CA SER A 63 12.13 2.91 -8.91
C SER A 63 12.81 3.95 -9.81
N ARG A 64 13.17 5.12 -9.27
CA ARG A 64 13.88 6.16 -10.05
C ARG A 64 15.26 5.74 -10.54
N GLU A 65 15.98 4.95 -9.75
CA GLU A 65 17.32 4.46 -10.08
C GLU A 65 17.31 3.42 -11.22
N HIS A 66 16.32 2.53 -11.24
CA HIS A 66 16.27 1.39 -12.18
C HIS A 66 15.26 1.54 -13.33
N LEU A 67 14.28 2.46 -13.26
CA LEU A 67 13.28 2.66 -14.32
C LEU A 67 13.87 3.21 -15.64
N ARG A 68 15.10 3.74 -15.65
CA ARG A 68 15.70 4.31 -16.87
C ARG A 68 16.15 3.29 -17.92
N SER A 69 15.83 2.00 -17.77
CA SER A 69 16.26 0.95 -18.73
C SER A 69 15.26 0.65 -19.86
N ILE A 70 14.06 1.24 -19.88
CA ILE A 70 12.97 0.85 -20.80
C ILE A 70 12.86 1.68 -22.09
N GLU A 71 13.56 2.81 -22.22
CA GLU A 71 13.41 3.72 -23.38
C GLU A 71 13.99 3.19 -24.71
N GLY A 72 14.77 2.11 -24.70
CA GLY A 72 15.43 1.59 -25.92
C GLY A 72 14.84 0.30 -26.52
N LYS A 73 13.71 -0.21 -25.99
CA LYS A 73 13.17 -1.54 -26.37
C LYS A 73 11.73 -1.51 -26.90
N LEU A 74 11.13 -0.35 -27.09
CA LEU A 74 9.86 -0.27 -27.81
C LEU A 74 10.13 -0.06 -29.29
N ASP A 75 9.42 -0.85 -30.10
CA ASP A 75 9.50 -0.79 -31.55
C ASP A 75 9.06 0.61 -32.02
N PRO A 76 9.89 1.34 -32.79
CA PRO A 76 9.50 2.60 -33.36
C PRO A 76 8.37 2.48 -34.39
N ASP A 77 7.91 1.29 -34.78
CA ASP A 77 6.74 1.13 -35.65
C ASP A 77 5.40 1.12 -34.88
N TRP A 78 5.41 1.25 -33.54
CA TRP A 78 4.20 1.18 -32.69
C TRP A 78 3.81 2.51 -31.98
N TRP A 79 4.50 3.63 -32.26
CA TRP A 79 4.02 4.97 -31.88
C TRP A 79 3.00 5.52 -32.90
#